data_AF-A0A380EEV2-F1
#
_entry.id   AF-A0A380EEV2-F1
#
_cell.length_a   1.000
_cell.length_b   1.000
_cell.length_c   1.000
_cell.angle_alpha   90.00
_cell.angle_beta   90.00
_cell.angle_gamma   90.00
#
_symmetry.space_group_name_H-M   'P 1'
#
loop_
_entity.id
_entity.type
_entity.pdbx_description
1 polymer ?
#
loop_
_entity_poly.entity_id
_entity_poly.type
_entity_poly.pdbx_seq_one_letter_code
_entity_poly.pdbx_strand_id
1 'polypeptide(L)'
;MPIVDQIERRTYGNAETFYPMPFLSPQTMWYYKSAFNTDQMKLIDLIATIQTHIDQGISTILYVNSEISTRELARLYVYAHYKGLKSLYYTRNKLLSVEECTSCSI
;
A
#
# COMPACT_ATOMS: atom_id res chain seq x y z
N MET A 1 3.38 -8.00 -2.39
CA MET A 1 2.50 -6.80 -2.37
C MET A 1 3.03 -5.78 -3.37
N PRO A 2 2.21 -4.87 -3.92
CA PRO A 2 2.68 -3.83 -4.82
C PRO A 2 3.67 -2.88 -4.14
N ILE A 3 4.54 -2.26 -4.95
CA ILE A 3 5.57 -1.31 -4.48
C ILE A 3 4.92 0.01 -4.03
N VAL A 4 5.47 0.65 -2.99
CA VAL A 4 4.93 1.92 -2.48
C VAL A 4 5.39 3.08 -3.35
N ASP A 5 6.70 3.18 -3.56
CA ASP A 5 7.35 4.18 -4.40
C ASP A 5 8.30 3.49 -5.39
N GLN A 6 8.52 4.09 -6.56
CA GLN A 6 9.48 3.55 -7.53
C GLN A 6 10.93 3.70 -7.06
N ILE A 7 11.21 4.78 -6.32
CA ILE A 7 12.50 5.04 -5.67
C ILE A 7 12.19 5.44 -4.23
N GLU A 8 12.62 4.62 -3.28
CA GLU A 8 12.46 4.93 -1.86
C GLU A 8 13.53 5.94 -1.44
N ARG A 9 13.10 7.00 -0.75
CA ARG A 9 14.00 7.95 -0.09
C ARG A 9 14.07 7.62 1.40
N ARG A 10 15.27 7.48 1.94
CA ARG A 10 15.50 7.20 3.37
C ARG A 10 16.59 8.11 3.91
N THR A 11 16.33 8.74 5.05
CA THR A 11 17.31 9.58 5.75
C THR A 11 18.11 8.72 6.73
N TYR A 12 19.44 8.77 6.62
CA TYR A 12 20.38 8.10 7.51
C TYR A 12 21.34 9.15 8.10
N GLY A 13 21.06 9.58 9.33
CA GLY A 13 21.79 10.68 9.95
C GLY A 13 21.66 11.96 9.13
N ASN A 14 22.80 12.48 8.67
CA ASN A 14 22.86 13.71 7.85
C ASN A 14 22.83 13.44 6.34
N ALA A 15 22.59 12.20 5.91
CA ALA A 15 22.58 11.81 4.50
C ALA A 15 21.20 11.30 4.08
N GLU A 16 20.86 11.53 2.81
CA GLU A 16 19.74 10.87 2.14
C GLU A 16 20.27 9.74 1.27
N THR A 17 19.54 8.62 1.29
CA THR A 17 19.79 7.47 0.43
C THR A 17 18.57 7.22 -0.44
N PHE A 18 18.82 6.78 -1.67
CA PHE A 18 17.80 6.54 -2.67
C PHE A 18 17.90 5.09 -3.12
N TYR A 19 16.81 4.34 -2.98
CA TYR A 19 16.74 2.92 -3.32
C TYR A 19 15.72 2.71 -4.44
N PRO A 20 16.14 2.57 -5.71
CA PRO A 20 15.24 2.21 -6.80
C PRO A 20 14.75 0.78 -6.62
N MET A 21 13.49 0.52 -7.00
CA MET A 21 12.95 -0.83 -6.97
C MET A 21 13.80 -1.79 -7.83
N PRO A 22 13.98 -3.06 -7.41
CA PRO A 22 14.75 -4.04 -8.17
C PRO A 22 14.23 -4.16 -9.61
N PHE A 23 15.14 -4.18 -10.60
CA PHE A 23 14.86 -4.24 -12.04
C PHE A 23 14.12 -3.02 -12.63
N LEU A 24 14.09 -1.89 -11.92
CA LEU A 24 13.61 -0.63 -12.44
C LEU A 24 14.56 -0.08 -13.51
N SER A 25 14.02 0.22 -14.68
CA SER A 25 14.72 0.82 -15.81
C SER A 25 13.76 1.75 -16.58
N PRO A 26 14.26 2.64 -17.45
CA PRO A 26 13.39 3.47 -18.29
C PRO A 26 12.39 2.66 -19.13
N GLN A 27 12.75 1.43 -19.53
CA GLN A 27 11.90 0.54 -20.34
C GLN A 27 10.85 -0.18 -19.49
N THR A 28 11.12 -0.44 -18.22
CA THR A 28 10.25 -1.21 -17.30
C THR A 28 9.46 -0.34 -16.32
N MET A 29 9.74 0.96 -16.23
CA MET A 29 9.18 1.88 -15.23
C MET A 29 7.65 1.85 -15.15
N TRP A 30 6.96 1.70 -16.27
CA TRP A 30 5.50 1.69 -16.33
C TRP A 30 4.84 0.48 -15.64
N TYR A 31 5.58 -0.63 -15.45
CA TYR A 31 5.10 -1.77 -14.65
C TYR A 31 5.06 -1.47 -13.15
N TYR A 32 5.88 -0.53 -12.67
CA TYR A 32 6.04 -0.21 -11.25
C TYR A 32 5.00 0.82 -10.81
N LYS A 33 3.73 0.40 -10.82
CA LYS A 33 2.63 1.23 -10.30
C LYS A 33 2.66 1.26 -8.77
N SER A 34 2.60 2.46 -8.19
CA SER A 34 2.48 2.64 -6.74
C SER A 34 1.24 1.94 -6.19
N ALA A 35 1.38 1.37 -5.00
CA ALA A 35 0.31 0.74 -4.23
C ALA A 35 -0.86 1.70 -3.96
N PHE A 36 -0.59 2.99 -3.74
CA PHE A 36 -1.62 4.03 -3.56
C PHE A 36 -2.41 4.32 -4.84
N ASN A 37 -1.82 4.08 -6.01
CA ASN A 37 -2.49 4.26 -7.30
C ASN A 37 -3.14 2.97 -7.80
N THR A 38 -3.03 1.87 -7.05
CA THR A 38 -3.59 0.57 -7.41
C THR A 38 -5.02 0.45 -6.91
N ASP A 39 -5.88 -0.22 -7.69
CA ASP A 39 -7.23 -0.54 -7.27
C ASP A 39 -7.18 -1.59 -6.14
N GLN A 40 -7.61 -1.17 -4.94
CA GLN A 40 -7.54 -2.01 -3.75
C GLN A 40 -8.47 -3.23 -3.82
N MET A 41 -9.56 -3.18 -4.61
CA MET A 41 -10.43 -4.35 -4.82
C MET A 41 -9.68 -5.44 -5.59
N LYS A 42 -8.93 -5.05 -6.63
CA LYS A 42 -8.08 -5.98 -7.41
C LYS A 42 -6.92 -6.52 -6.58
N LEU A 43 -6.37 -5.71 -5.68
CA LEU A 43 -5.37 -6.18 -4.72
C LEU A 43 -5.95 -7.27 -3.82
N ILE A 44 -7.16 -7.07 -3.29
CA ILE A 44 -7.87 -8.08 -2.49
C ILE A 44 -8.10 -9.36 -3.31
N ASP A 45 -8.53 -9.25 -4.57
CA ASP A 45 -8.73 -10.41 -5.45
C ASP A 45 -7.43 -11.20 -5.69
N LEU A 46 -6.32 -10.50 -5.91
CA LEU A 46 -5.01 -11.11 -6.06
C LEU A 46 -4.61 -11.88 -4.80
N ILE A 47 -4.74 -11.25 -3.62
CA ILE A 47 -4.41 -11.90 -2.35
C ILE A 47 -5.34 -13.08 -2.09
N ALA A 48 -6.65 -12.96 -2.36
CA ALA A 48 -7.60 -14.05 -2.21
C ALA A 48 -7.19 -15.28 -3.06
N THR A 49 -6.72 -15.02 -4.28
CA THR A 49 -6.22 -16.07 -5.18
C THR A 49 -4.97 -16.75 -4.64
N ILE A 50 -4.05 -15.99 -4.01
CA ILE A 50 -2.85 -16.57 -3.38
C ILE A 50 -3.24 -17.33 -2.10
N GLN A 51 -4.20 -16.82 -1.33
CA GLN A 51 -4.58 -17.34 -0.02
C GLN A 51 -5.13 -18.77 -0.06
N THR A 52 -5.68 -19.22 -1.20
CA THR A 52 -6.12 -20.62 -1.40
C THR A 52 -4.96 -21.62 -1.30
N HIS A 53 -3.73 -21.17 -1.54
CA HIS A 53 -2.52 -21.97 -1.50
C HIS A 53 -1.69 -21.76 -0.21
N ILE A 54 -2.21 -20.96 0.74
CA ILE A 54 -1.54 -20.66 2.02
C ILE A 54 -2.41 -21.17 3.17
N ASP A 55 -1.85 -22.10 3.95
CA ASP A 55 -2.48 -22.72 5.13
C ASP A 55 -2.67 -21.72 6.29
N GLN A 56 -1.73 -20.79 6.47
CA GLN A 56 -1.79 -19.68 7.43
C GLN A 56 -2.35 -18.40 6.79
N GLY A 57 -1.95 -17.20 7.22
CA GLY A 57 -2.41 -15.92 6.70
C GLY A 57 -1.36 -15.15 5.90
N ILE A 58 -1.80 -14.13 5.16
CA ILE A 58 -0.95 -13.21 4.41
C ILE A 58 -1.12 -11.81 4.99
N SER A 59 -0.02 -11.18 5.41
CA SER A 59 -0.03 -9.78 5.89
C SER A 59 -0.40 -8.84 4.75
N THR A 60 -1.68 -8.47 4.69
CA THR A 60 -2.26 -7.69 3.59
C THR A 60 -2.54 -6.27 4.05
N ILE A 61 -1.89 -5.30 3.41
CA ILE A 61 -2.03 -3.87 3.65
C ILE A 61 -2.98 -3.26 2.63
N LEU A 62 -3.94 -2.45 3.08
CA LEU A 62 -4.74 -1.60 2.20
C LEU A 62 -4.08 -0.23 2.08
N TYR A 63 -3.88 0.24 0.85
CA TYR A 63 -3.30 1.54 0.56
C TYR A 63 -4.40 2.50 0.13
N VAL A 64 -4.59 3.57 0.90
CA VAL A 64 -5.66 4.52 0.68
C VAL A 64 -5.14 5.96 0.69
N ASN A 65 -5.97 6.86 0.19
CA ASN A 65 -5.66 8.28 0.04
C ASN A 65 -6.51 9.05 1.06
N SER A 66 -6.13 10.28 1.39
CA SER A 66 -6.88 11.16 2.30
C SER A 66 -8.31 11.45 1.83
N GLU A 67 -8.57 11.34 0.53
CA GLU A 67 -9.87 11.58 -0.10
C GLU A 67 -10.86 10.40 0.08
N ILE A 68 -10.42 9.24 0.57
CA ILE A 68 -11.30 8.08 0.70
C ILE A 68 -12.38 8.33 1.75
N SER A 69 -13.65 8.09 1.39
CA SER A 69 -14.73 8.16 2.36
C SER A 69 -14.70 6.97 3.32
N THR A 70 -15.15 7.15 4.57
CA THR A 70 -15.30 6.05 5.54
C THR A 70 -16.15 4.91 5.00
N ARG A 71 -17.17 5.22 4.18
CA ARG A 71 -18.03 4.23 3.53
C ARG A 71 -17.26 3.38 2.52
N GLU A 72 -16.41 4.00 1.70
CA GLU A 72 -15.59 3.26 0.73
C GLU A 72 -14.52 2.42 1.40
N LEU A 73 -13.90 2.93 2.46
CA LEU A 73 -12.97 2.16 3.28
C LEU A 73 -13.68 0.95 3.93
N ALA A 74 -14.86 1.14 4.52
CA ALA A 74 -15.66 0.05 5.07
C ALA A 74 -16.04 -0.99 4.00
N ARG A 75 -16.36 -0.54 2.78
CA ARG A 75 -16.64 -1.43 1.64
C ARG A 75 -15.44 -2.33 1.32
N LEU A 76 -14.20 -1.82 1.40
CA LEU A 76 -13.00 -2.64 1.20
C LEU A 76 -12.87 -3.74 2.26
N TYR A 77 -13.12 -3.42 3.53
CA TYR A 77 -13.08 -4.41 4.61
C TYR A 77 -14.14 -5.51 4.44
N VAL A 78 -15.38 -5.13 4.13
CA VAL A 78 -16.47 -6.08 3.88
C VAL A 78 -16.16 -6.94 2.64
N TYR A 79 -15.59 -6.33 1.59
CA TYR A 79 -15.18 -7.06 0.40
C TYR A 79 -14.05 -8.06 0.68
N ALA A 80 -13.04 -7.68 1.45
CA ALA A 80 -11.97 -8.59 1.88
C ALA A 80 -12.52 -9.81 2.64
N HIS A 81 -13.45 -9.58 3.57
CA HIS A 81 -14.16 -10.65 4.27
C HIS A 81 -14.96 -11.53 3.30
N TYR A 82 -15.73 -10.93 2.39
CA TYR A 82 -16.49 -11.65 1.37
C TYR A 82 -15.60 -12.53 0.47
N LYS A 83 -14.41 -12.06 0.11
CA LYS A 83 -13.42 -12.81 -0.68
C LYS A 83 -12.67 -13.90 0.11
N GLY A 84 -12.91 -14.02 1.41
CA GLY A 84 -12.32 -15.05 2.25
C GLY A 84 -10.89 -14.79 2.70
N LEU A 85 -10.44 -13.53 2.74
CA LEU A 85 -9.15 -13.20 3.33
C LEU A 85 -9.17 -13.51 4.84
N LYS A 86 -8.13 -14.17 5.33
CA LYS A 86 -8.01 -14.56 6.76
C LYS A 86 -7.73 -13.37 7.68
N SER A 87 -7.00 -12.37 7.19
CA SER A 87 -6.71 -11.15 7.93
C SER A 87 -6.35 -9.98 7.00
N LEU A 88 -6.46 -8.78 7.55
CA LEU A 88 -5.85 -7.55 7.05
C LEU A 88 -4.90 -7.05 8.13
N TYR A 89 -3.77 -6.48 7.75
CA TYR A 89 -2.74 -6.05 8.71
C TYR A 89 -2.97 -4.61 9.18
N TYR A 90 -2.77 -3.63 8.31
CA TYR A 90 -3.13 -2.23 8.58
C TYR A 90 -3.58 -1.53 7.30
N THR A 91 -4.29 -0.42 7.48
CA THR A 91 -4.63 0.50 6.40
C THR A 91 -3.64 1.64 6.41
N ARG A 92 -2.89 1.79 5.32
CA ARG A 92 -1.89 2.85 5.15
C ARG A 92 -2.51 4.00 4.40
N ASN A 93 -2.55 5.17 5.04
CA ASN A 93 -2.89 6.42 4.36
C ASN A 93 -1.61 7.07 3.80
N LYS A 94 -1.70 7.65 2.60
CA LYS A 94 -0.64 8.51 2.09
C LYS A 94 -0.71 9.83 2.85
N LEU A 95 0.26 10.08 3.72
CA LEU A 95 0.39 11.39 4.37
C LEU A 95 0.59 12.44 3.26
N LEU A 96 -0.32 13.40 3.20
CA LEU A 96 0.00 14.74 2.69
C LEU A 96 1.07 15.31 3.64
N SER A 97 1.95 16.18 3.14
CA SER A 97 3.17 16.63 3.83
C SER A 97 2.96 16.93 5.33
N VAL A 98 4.00 16.66 6.14
CA VAL A 98 4.03 16.92 7.59
C VAL A 98 3.74 18.40 7.94
N GLU A 99 3.82 19.30 6.95
CA GLU A 99 3.54 20.73 7.09
C GLU A 99 2.11 21.06 7.54
N GLU A 100 1.12 20.18 7.36
CA GLU A 100 -0.26 20.45 7.79
C GLU A 100 -0.56 20.05 9.25
N CYS A 101 0.41 19.51 10.00
CA CYS A 101 0.22 19.08 11.39
C CYS A 101 1.15 19.80 12.39
N THR A 102 1.25 21.12 12.30
CA THR A 102 1.99 21.97 13.27
C THR A 102 1.51 21.83 14.72
N SER A 103 0.30 21.29 14.96
CA SER A 103 -0.22 21.02 16.31
C SER A 103 0.15 19.66 16.90
N CYS A 104 0.60 18.70 16.08
CA CYS A 104 0.81 17.30 16.52
C CYS A 104 2.20 16.75 16.19
N SER A 105 3.06 17.51 15.50
CA SER A 105 4.47 17.18 15.32
C SER A 105 5.28 17.69 16.52
N ILE A 106 5.71 16.78 17.39
CA ILE A 106 6.82 17.02 18.32
C ILE A 106 8.10 16.53 17.62
#